data_AF-A0A7Y5F073-F1
#
_entry.id   AF-A0A7Y5F073-F1
#
_cell.length_a   1.000
_cell.length_b   1.000
_cell.length_c   1.000
_cell.angle_alpha   90.00
_cell.angle_beta   90.00
_cell.angle_gamma   90.00
#
_symmetry.space_group_name_H-M   'P 1'
#
loop_
_entity.id
_entity.type
_entity.pdbx_description
1 polymer ?
#
loop_
_entity_poly.entity_id
_entity_poly.type
_entity_poly.pdbx_seq_one_letter_code
_entity_poly.pdbx_strand_id
1 'polypeptide(L)'
;MSKPQVSFLPFHALAQFMRDDFRQTVIRRTMNAYADLPENLRANIDKQTKKSVTIPGFRNSVKAPVGLKIRLMNDAFEKRADLVGALLAGWAETHAELRQQVYDLLTERGWEVLPIEADRTKLPGFLTVWPANEDFEVLNAAYKAKHPDSEATEDDVSLMAAWISTRLPFEVEGKEEEEGEDETE
;
A
#
# COMPACT_ATOMS: atom_id res chain seq x y z
N MET A 1 28.51 -11.38 -14.59
CA MET A 1 27.33 -10.52 -14.32
C MET A 1 26.55 -11.19 -13.22
N SER A 2 26.56 -10.63 -12.01
CA SER A 2 25.76 -11.16 -10.89
C SER A 2 24.29 -10.91 -11.21
N LYS A 3 23.42 -11.92 -11.03
CA LYS A 3 21.98 -11.73 -11.20
C LYS A 3 21.51 -10.71 -10.17
N PRO A 4 20.70 -9.71 -10.53
CA PRO A 4 20.12 -8.81 -9.54
C PRO A 4 19.33 -9.65 -8.53
N GLN A 5 19.68 -9.54 -7.25
CA GLN A 5 18.96 -10.23 -6.18
C GLN A 5 17.66 -9.45 -5.97
N VAL A 6 16.51 -10.08 -6.27
CA VAL A 6 15.22 -9.45 -6.03
C VAL A 6 15.02 -9.31 -4.51
N SER A 7 15.02 -8.07 -4.03
CA SER A 7 14.77 -7.72 -2.63
C SER A 7 13.31 -7.32 -2.42
N PHE A 8 12.76 -7.64 -1.25
CA PHE A 8 11.40 -7.28 -0.87
C PHE A 8 11.38 -6.58 0.49
N LEU A 9 10.68 -5.44 0.54
CA LEU A 9 10.28 -4.80 1.78
C LEU A 9 8.92 -5.34 2.22
N PRO A 10 8.73 -5.73 3.49
CA PRO A 10 7.44 -6.21 3.97
C PRO A 10 6.38 -5.11 3.87
N PHE A 11 5.09 -5.47 3.77
CA PHE A 11 4.03 -4.47 3.56
C PHE A 11 3.97 -3.34 4.59
N HIS A 12 4.41 -3.57 5.84
CA HIS A 12 4.45 -2.51 6.85
C HIS A 12 5.53 -1.45 6.61
N ALA A 13 6.51 -1.69 5.73
CA ALA A 13 7.49 -0.69 5.31
C ALA A 13 6.83 0.53 4.65
N LEU A 14 5.64 0.35 4.05
CA LEU A 14 4.83 1.45 3.52
C LEU A 14 4.54 2.54 4.57
N ALA A 15 4.53 2.20 5.87
CA ALA A 15 4.33 3.18 6.93
C ALA A 15 5.38 4.31 6.92
N GLN A 16 6.58 4.06 6.39
CA GLN A 16 7.64 5.07 6.26
C GLN A 16 7.40 6.05 5.11
N PHE A 17 6.54 5.67 4.16
CA PHE A 17 6.20 6.46 2.98
C PHE A 17 4.82 7.15 3.11
N MET A 18 4.12 6.94 4.22
CA MET A 18 2.78 7.47 4.45
C MET A 18 2.76 8.43 5.63
N ARG A 19 2.07 9.56 5.46
CA ARG A 19 1.72 10.44 6.59
C ARG A 19 0.72 9.73 7.51
N ASP A 20 0.84 9.97 8.81
CA ASP A 20 0.04 9.29 9.84
C ASP A 20 -1.47 9.54 9.68
N ASP A 21 -1.86 10.76 9.30
CA ASP A 21 -3.25 11.16 9.07
C ASP A 21 -3.85 10.45 7.85
N PHE A 22 -3.08 10.34 6.77
CA PHE A 22 -3.48 9.61 5.57
C PHE A 22 -3.59 8.10 5.86
N ARG A 23 -2.63 7.52 6.60
CA ARG A 23 -2.72 6.12 7.05
C ARG A 23 -3.98 5.85 7.85
N GLN A 24 -4.34 6.72 8.80
CA GLN A 24 -5.60 6.61 9.54
C GLN A 24 -6.83 6.73 8.61
N THR A 25 -6.75 7.55 7.57
CA THR A 25 -7.81 7.73 6.58
C THR A 25 -8.04 6.43 5.78
N VAL A 26 -6.96 5.78 5.32
CA VAL A 26 -7.00 4.48 4.64
C VAL A 26 -7.65 3.41 5.52
N ILE A 27 -7.22 3.30 6.77
CA ILE A 27 -7.77 2.33 7.73
C ILE A 27 -9.25 2.63 7.98
N ARG A 28 -9.60 3.89 8.24
CA ARG A 28 -10.98 4.32 8.51
C ARG A 28 -11.90 4.02 7.33
N ARG A 29 -11.48 4.35 6.11
CA ARG A 29 -12.27 4.12 4.89
C ARG A 29 -12.54 2.62 4.69
N THR A 30 -11.50 1.80 4.85
CA THR A 30 -11.63 0.32 4.80
C THR A 30 -12.60 -0.21 5.85
N MET A 31 -12.46 0.24 7.10
CA MET A 31 -13.28 -0.25 8.21
C MET A 31 -14.73 0.24 8.15
N ASN A 32 -14.97 1.42 7.57
CA ASN A 32 -16.32 1.94 7.34
C ASN A 32 -17.04 1.19 6.21
N ALA A 33 -16.33 0.82 5.15
CA ALA A 33 -16.86 0.01 4.05
C ALA A 33 -16.85 -1.50 4.35
N TYR A 34 -16.42 -1.92 5.53
CA TYR A 34 -16.14 -3.31 5.87
C TYR A 34 -17.31 -4.26 5.56
N ALA A 35 -18.55 -3.82 5.81
CA ALA A 35 -19.74 -4.65 5.57
C ALA A 35 -19.95 -4.95 4.08
N ASP A 36 -19.57 -4.02 3.21
CA ASP A 36 -19.78 -4.08 1.77
C ASP A 36 -18.63 -4.78 1.04
N LEU A 37 -17.49 -5.02 1.71
CA LEU A 37 -16.36 -5.74 1.13
C LEU A 37 -16.71 -7.20 0.80
N PRO A 38 -16.13 -7.78 -0.26
CA PRO A 38 -16.17 -9.22 -0.53
C PRO A 38 -15.80 -10.09 0.66
N GLU A 39 -16.44 -11.26 0.79
CA GLU A 39 -16.30 -12.13 1.97
C GLU A 39 -14.86 -12.58 2.22
N ASN A 40 -14.10 -12.88 1.17
CA ASN A 40 -12.69 -13.23 1.27
C ASN A 40 -11.84 -12.11 1.89
N LEU A 41 -12.10 -10.84 1.53
CA LEU A 41 -11.40 -9.69 2.10
C LEU A 41 -11.80 -9.47 3.56
N ARG A 42 -13.10 -9.55 3.88
CA ARG A 42 -13.59 -9.46 5.26
C ARG A 42 -12.96 -10.54 6.15
N ALA A 43 -12.97 -11.80 5.70
CA ALA A 43 -12.39 -12.91 6.42
C ALA A 43 -10.89 -12.74 6.66
N ASN A 44 -10.16 -12.22 5.67
CA ASN A 44 -8.72 -11.94 5.83
C ASN A 44 -8.48 -10.80 6.84
N ILE A 45 -9.20 -9.68 6.73
CA ILE A 45 -9.11 -8.57 7.69
C ILE A 45 -9.42 -9.06 9.12
N ASP A 46 -10.47 -9.86 9.32
CA ASP A 46 -10.81 -10.41 10.63
C ASP A 46 -9.72 -11.34 11.19
N LYS A 47 -9.18 -12.22 10.34
CA LYS A 47 -8.08 -13.11 10.71
C LYS A 47 -6.87 -12.31 11.17
N GLN A 48 -6.48 -11.26 10.43
CA GLN A 48 -5.32 -10.46 10.80
C GLN A 48 -5.61 -9.56 12.01
N THR A 49 -6.82 -9.04 12.15
CA THR A 49 -7.23 -8.26 13.33
C THR A 49 -7.09 -9.08 14.61
N LYS A 50 -7.56 -10.33 14.62
CA LYS A 50 -7.42 -11.22 15.80
C LYS A 50 -5.96 -11.48 16.17
N LYS A 51 -5.05 -11.53 15.19
CA LYS A 51 -3.63 -11.84 15.38
C LYS A 51 -2.77 -10.63 15.71
N SER A 52 -3.16 -9.45 15.23
CA SER A 52 -2.31 -8.26 15.17
C SER A 52 -2.76 -7.16 16.11
N VAL A 53 -4.01 -7.19 16.58
CA VAL A 53 -4.61 -6.12 17.37
C VAL A 53 -5.12 -6.69 18.69
N THR A 54 -4.61 -6.17 19.81
CA THR A 54 -5.10 -6.49 21.15
C THR A 54 -5.88 -5.30 21.70
N ILE A 55 -7.15 -5.51 22.05
CA ILE A 55 -8.03 -4.46 22.53
C ILE A 55 -8.39 -4.73 23.99
N PRO A 56 -7.97 -3.88 24.95
CA PRO A 56 -8.32 -4.04 26.36
C PRO A 56 -9.84 -4.15 26.55
N GLY A 57 -10.27 -5.13 27.35
CA GLY A 57 -11.69 -5.42 27.59
C GLY A 57 -12.35 -6.31 26.53
N PHE A 58 -11.68 -6.66 25.44
CA PHE A 58 -12.23 -7.53 24.40
C PHE A 58 -11.41 -8.82 24.25
N ARG A 59 -12.06 -9.96 24.50
CA ARG A 59 -11.48 -11.29 24.21
C ARG A 59 -11.36 -11.56 22.70
N ASN A 60 -12.17 -10.88 21.89
CA ASN A 60 -12.13 -10.95 20.44
C ASN A 60 -12.15 -9.53 19.86
N SER A 61 -10.98 -9.06 19.43
CA SER A 61 -10.76 -7.70 18.91
C SER A 61 -11.64 -7.35 17.71
N VAL A 62 -12.09 -8.33 16.92
CA VAL A 62 -12.99 -8.10 15.77
C VAL A 62 -14.32 -7.46 16.20
N LYS A 63 -14.83 -7.88 17.36
CA LYS A 63 -16.12 -7.42 17.92
C LYS A 63 -16.03 -6.05 18.59
N ALA A 64 -14.85 -5.44 18.67
CA ALA A 64 -14.69 -4.13 19.25
C ALA A 64 -15.30 -3.03 18.35
N PRO A 65 -15.71 -1.89 18.93
CA PRO A 65 -16.18 -0.73 18.18
C PRO A 65 -15.16 -0.27 17.12
N VAL A 66 -15.65 0.15 15.95
CA VAL A 66 -14.80 0.56 14.81
C VAL A 66 -13.80 1.64 15.19
N GLY A 67 -14.22 2.67 15.95
CA GLY A 67 -13.32 3.74 16.39
C GLY A 67 -12.13 3.24 17.22
N LEU A 68 -12.35 2.24 18.09
CA LEU A 68 -11.30 1.65 18.90
C LEU A 68 -10.37 0.75 18.06
N LYS A 69 -10.93 0.03 17.07
CA LYS A 69 -10.16 -0.77 16.11
C LYS A 69 -9.23 0.09 15.27
N ILE A 70 -9.72 1.20 14.70
CA ILE A 70 -8.92 2.07 13.81
C ILE A 70 -7.63 2.53 14.49
N ARG A 71 -7.73 3.04 15.73
CA ARG A 71 -6.54 3.51 16.47
C ARG A 71 -5.50 2.40 16.66
N LEU A 72 -5.95 1.23 17.15
CA LEU A 72 -5.03 0.13 17.44
C LEU A 72 -4.53 -0.59 16.17
N MET A 73 -5.31 -0.52 15.08
CA MET A 73 -4.86 -0.94 13.75
C MET A 73 -3.79 -0.02 13.20
N ASN A 74 -3.88 1.30 13.46
CA ASN A 74 -2.84 2.25 13.07
C ASN A 74 -1.51 1.91 13.75
N ASP A 75 -1.52 1.64 15.06
CA ASP A 75 -0.32 1.22 15.80
C ASP A 75 0.25 -0.11 15.29
N ALA A 76 -0.63 -1.03 14.85
CA ALA A 76 -0.23 -2.33 14.31
C ALA A 76 0.24 -2.23 12.84
N PHE A 77 -0.20 -1.22 12.10
CA PHE A 77 0.14 -1.01 10.69
C PHE A 77 1.65 -0.89 10.50
N GLU A 78 2.33 -0.22 11.43
CA GLU A 78 3.79 -0.04 11.40
C GLU A 78 4.59 -1.34 11.63
N LYS A 79 3.95 -2.40 12.14
CA LYS A 79 4.65 -3.57 12.69
C LYS A 79 4.22 -4.89 12.05
N ARG A 80 3.07 -4.93 11.37
CA ARG A 80 2.40 -6.18 11.00
C ARG A 80 2.09 -6.21 9.51
N ALA A 81 3.03 -6.75 8.73
CA ALA A 81 2.93 -6.87 7.27
C ALA A 81 1.59 -7.45 6.79
N ASP A 82 1.19 -8.59 7.35
CA ASP A 82 -0.05 -9.27 6.96
C ASP A 82 -1.30 -8.41 7.18
N LEU A 83 -1.32 -7.61 8.26
CA LEU A 83 -2.44 -6.71 8.53
C LEU A 83 -2.46 -5.58 7.51
N VAL A 84 -1.30 -5.00 7.17
CA VAL A 84 -1.21 -3.96 6.15
C VAL A 84 -1.68 -4.48 4.80
N GLY A 85 -1.19 -5.63 4.35
CA GLY A 85 -1.66 -6.23 3.10
C GLY A 85 -3.17 -6.47 3.08
N ALA A 86 -3.76 -6.94 4.18
CA ALA A 86 -5.21 -7.14 4.27
C ALA A 86 -5.99 -5.81 4.23
N LEU A 87 -5.49 -4.77 4.90
CA LEU A 87 -6.10 -3.43 4.89
C LEU A 87 -5.99 -2.77 3.52
N LEU A 88 -4.83 -2.86 2.85
CA LEU A 88 -4.62 -2.30 1.51
C LEU A 88 -5.50 -3.00 0.46
N ALA A 89 -5.63 -4.33 0.53
CA ALA A 89 -6.54 -5.05 -0.35
C ALA A 89 -8.01 -4.61 -0.15
N GLY A 90 -8.43 -4.44 1.10
CA GLY A 90 -9.76 -3.88 1.42
C GLY A 90 -9.93 -2.45 0.92
N TRP A 91 -8.95 -1.58 1.15
CA TRP A 91 -8.97 -0.18 0.71
C TRP A 91 -9.00 -0.07 -0.82
N ALA A 92 -8.19 -0.85 -1.53
CA ALA A 92 -8.17 -0.85 -2.99
C ALA A 92 -9.50 -1.33 -3.57
N GLU A 93 -10.25 -2.18 -2.86
CA GLU A 93 -11.60 -2.59 -3.24
C GLU A 93 -12.63 -1.48 -3.08
N THR A 94 -12.49 -0.62 -2.07
CA THR A 94 -13.36 0.59 -1.96
C THR A 94 -13.04 1.66 -3.01
N HIS A 95 -12.03 1.42 -3.86
CA HIS A 95 -11.52 2.31 -4.90
C HIS A 95 -11.39 1.60 -6.24
N ALA A 96 -12.33 0.70 -6.57
CA ALA A 96 -12.22 -0.14 -7.77
C ALA A 96 -12.01 0.66 -9.07
N GLU A 97 -12.64 1.83 -9.20
CA GLU A 97 -12.44 2.71 -10.36
C GLU A 97 -11.02 3.29 -10.40
N LEU A 98 -10.55 3.91 -9.31
CA LEU A 98 -9.16 4.41 -9.21
C LEU A 98 -8.14 3.28 -9.45
N ARG A 99 -8.43 2.07 -8.93
CA ARG A 99 -7.59 0.89 -9.14
C ARG A 99 -7.44 0.57 -10.62
N GLN A 100 -8.54 0.57 -11.37
CA GLN A 100 -8.52 0.35 -12.82
C GLN A 100 -7.74 1.46 -13.53
N GLN A 101 -8.04 2.72 -13.23
CA GLN A 101 -7.39 3.87 -13.87
C GLN A 101 -5.87 3.89 -13.64
N VAL A 102 -5.42 3.58 -12.41
CA VAL A 102 -3.99 3.48 -12.10
C VAL A 102 -3.35 2.26 -12.75
N TYR A 103 -4.03 1.12 -12.79
CA TYR A 103 -3.55 -0.05 -13.53
C TYR A 103 -3.32 0.26 -15.02
N ASP A 104 -4.29 0.91 -15.66
CA ASP A 104 -4.20 1.31 -17.07
C ASP A 104 -3.06 2.31 -17.28
N LEU A 105 -2.94 3.31 -16.40
CA LEU A 105 -1.86 4.30 -16.42
C LEU A 105 -0.48 3.64 -16.34
N LEU A 106 -0.26 2.74 -15.39
CA LEU A 106 1.03 2.06 -15.23
C LEU A 106 1.35 1.16 -16.43
N THR A 107 0.36 0.43 -16.93
CA THR A 107 0.52 -0.46 -18.08
C THR A 107 0.86 0.32 -19.35
N GLU A 108 0.19 1.44 -19.61
CA GLU A 108 0.49 2.32 -20.76
C GLU A 108 1.90 2.93 -20.69
N ARG A 109 2.41 3.13 -19.48
CA ARG A 109 3.79 3.59 -19.24
C ARG A 109 4.82 2.46 -19.28
N GLY A 110 4.40 1.23 -19.61
CA GLY A 110 5.29 0.08 -19.78
C GLY A 110 5.71 -0.59 -18.47
N TRP A 111 5.01 -0.34 -17.37
CA TRP A 111 5.31 -1.01 -16.11
C TRP A 111 4.91 -2.48 -16.16
N GLU A 112 5.80 -3.35 -15.71
CA GLU A 112 5.47 -4.76 -15.46
C GLU A 112 4.68 -4.87 -14.15
N VAL A 113 3.36 -4.99 -14.27
CA VAL A 113 2.43 -5.15 -13.14
C VAL A 113 1.68 -6.46 -13.23
N LEU A 114 1.35 -7.05 -12.07
CA LEU A 114 0.47 -8.22 -12.02
C LEU A 114 -0.94 -7.85 -12.50
N PRO A 115 -1.71 -8.82 -13.04
CA PRO A 115 -3.11 -8.60 -13.40
C PRO A 115 -3.90 -7.92 -12.28
N ILE A 116 -4.89 -7.12 -12.65
CA ILE A 116 -5.65 -6.33 -11.68
C ILE A 116 -6.37 -7.22 -10.64
N GLU A 117 -6.77 -8.44 -11.03
CA GLU A 117 -7.42 -9.44 -10.17
C GLU A 117 -6.46 -10.24 -9.28
N ALA A 118 -5.14 -10.05 -9.43
CA ALA A 118 -4.15 -10.81 -8.67
C ALA A 118 -4.25 -10.53 -7.17
N ASP A 119 -4.28 -11.60 -6.36
CA ASP A 119 -4.24 -11.50 -4.90
C ASP A 119 -2.83 -11.14 -4.42
N ARG A 120 -2.56 -9.84 -4.38
CA ARG A 120 -1.30 -9.24 -3.93
C ARG A 120 -1.01 -9.52 -2.46
N THR A 121 -1.99 -9.93 -1.65
CA THR A 121 -1.75 -10.30 -0.24
C THR A 121 -0.94 -11.59 -0.09
N LYS A 122 -0.72 -12.34 -1.18
CA LYS A 122 0.14 -13.52 -1.23
C LYS A 122 1.61 -13.21 -1.45
N LEU A 123 1.94 -11.96 -1.79
CA LEU A 123 3.32 -11.54 -2.01
C LEU A 123 4.02 -11.30 -0.67
N PRO A 124 5.36 -11.43 -0.62
CA PRO A 124 6.14 -11.15 0.59
C PRO A 124 6.13 -9.66 0.97
N GLY A 125 5.79 -8.77 0.03
CA GLY A 125 5.70 -7.33 0.23
C GLY A 125 5.91 -6.56 -1.06
N PHE A 126 6.60 -5.43 -0.97
CA PHE A 126 6.95 -4.55 -2.08
C PHE A 126 8.35 -4.84 -2.60
N LEU A 127 8.53 -4.83 -3.92
CA LEU A 127 9.83 -4.72 -4.57
C LEU A 127 10.48 -3.36 -4.23
N THR A 128 11.80 -3.33 -4.11
CA THR A 128 12.56 -2.12 -3.74
C THR A 128 12.87 -1.20 -4.90
N VAL A 129 12.80 -1.71 -6.13
CA VAL A 129 13.27 -1.02 -7.33
C VAL A 129 12.11 -0.29 -8.03
N TRP A 130 12.23 1.03 -8.09
CA TRP A 130 11.33 1.92 -8.81
C TRP A 130 11.88 2.27 -10.20
N PRO A 131 11.05 2.28 -11.25
CA PRO A 131 11.50 2.59 -12.60
C PRO A 131 12.18 3.96 -12.71
N ALA A 132 13.21 4.04 -13.54
CA ALA A 132 13.95 5.28 -13.76
C ALA A 132 13.05 6.38 -14.34
N ASN A 133 13.28 7.62 -13.92
CA ASN A 133 12.53 8.82 -14.35
C ASN A 133 11.02 8.81 -14.01
N GLU A 134 10.59 7.89 -13.13
CA GLU A 134 9.27 7.89 -12.54
C GLU A 134 9.39 8.28 -11.07
N ASP A 135 8.44 9.08 -10.59
CA ASP A 135 8.22 9.32 -9.17
C ASP A 135 6.72 9.58 -8.93
N PHE A 136 6.33 9.79 -7.69
CA PHE A 136 4.92 10.04 -7.38
C PHE A 136 4.41 11.34 -8.01
N GLU A 137 5.21 12.39 -8.15
CA GLU A 137 4.78 13.66 -8.77
C GLU A 137 4.47 13.46 -10.25
N VAL A 138 5.35 12.75 -10.98
CA VAL A 138 5.18 12.39 -12.37
C VAL A 138 3.91 11.54 -12.58
N LEU A 139 3.70 10.53 -11.72
CA LEU A 139 2.51 9.68 -11.80
C LEU A 139 1.22 10.46 -11.50
N ASN A 140 1.24 11.34 -10.49
CA ASN A 140 0.09 12.18 -10.15
C ASN A 140 -0.26 13.18 -11.25
N ALA A 141 0.75 13.85 -11.83
CA ALA A 141 0.54 14.76 -12.94
C ALA A 141 -0.04 14.04 -14.16
N ALA A 142 0.49 12.86 -14.50
CA ALA A 142 -0.02 12.04 -15.60
C ALA A 142 -1.45 11.55 -15.34
N TYR A 143 -1.74 11.09 -14.11
CA TYR A 143 -3.08 10.67 -13.72
C TYR A 143 -4.08 11.84 -13.84
N LYS A 144 -3.75 13.02 -13.31
CA LYS A 144 -4.64 14.19 -13.34
C LYS A 144 -4.90 14.69 -14.77
N ALA A 145 -3.91 14.62 -15.65
CA ALA A 145 -4.07 14.96 -17.06
C ALA A 145 -5.05 14.01 -17.78
N LYS A 146 -5.04 12.71 -17.44
CA LYS A 146 -5.90 11.69 -18.06
C LYS A 146 -7.30 11.62 -17.42
N HIS A 147 -7.40 11.90 -16.14
CA HIS A 147 -8.63 11.83 -15.35
C HIS A 147 -8.90 13.16 -14.62
N PRO A 148 -9.12 14.27 -15.36
CA PRO A 148 -9.25 15.60 -14.77
C PRO A 148 -10.43 15.71 -13.80
N ASP A 149 -11.50 14.95 -14.03
CA ASP A 149 -12.73 14.94 -13.23
C ASP A 149 -12.69 13.96 -12.04
N SER A 150 -11.59 13.22 -11.86
CA SER A 150 -11.44 12.30 -10.72
C SER A 150 -11.40 13.05 -9.39
N GLU A 151 -12.10 12.50 -8.39
CA GLU A 151 -12.07 12.96 -7.00
C GLU A 151 -10.91 12.35 -6.19
N ALA A 152 -10.11 11.46 -6.79
CA ALA A 152 -8.97 10.84 -6.12
C ALA A 152 -7.92 11.90 -5.76
N THR A 153 -7.42 11.82 -4.53
CA THR A 153 -6.31 12.69 -4.07
C THR A 153 -4.97 12.17 -4.58
N GLU A 154 -3.93 13.01 -4.53
CA GLU A 154 -2.59 12.60 -4.91
C GLU A 154 -2.05 11.44 -4.04
N ASP A 155 -2.42 11.41 -2.75
CA ASP A 155 -2.06 10.32 -1.87
C ASP A 155 -2.79 9.01 -2.24
N ASP A 156 -4.06 9.08 -2.67
CA ASP A 156 -4.81 7.91 -3.13
C ASP A 156 -4.17 7.32 -4.39
N VAL A 157 -3.80 8.17 -5.35
CA VAL A 157 -3.13 7.76 -6.59
C VAL A 157 -1.76 7.14 -6.27
N SER A 158 -0.96 7.78 -5.42
CA SER A 158 0.37 7.30 -5.03
C SER A 158 0.29 5.95 -4.31
N LEU A 159 -0.65 5.79 -3.38
CA LEU A 159 -0.87 4.53 -2.67
C LEU A 159 -1.35 3.43 -3.61
N MET A 160 -2.28 3.75 -4.51
CA MET A 160 -2.76 2.80 -5.50
C MET A 160 -1.64 2.39 -6.46
N ALA A 161 -0.77 3.32 -6.87
CA ALA A 161 0.38 3.02 -7.73
C ALA A 161 1.35 2.07 -7.04
N ALA A 162 1.71 2.33 -5.77
CA ALA A 162 2.56 1.44 -4.97
C ALA A 162 1.91 0.05 -4.79
N TRP A 163 0.61 0.01 -4.51
CA TRP A 163 -0.14 -1.25 -4.35
C TRP A 163 -0.21 -2.06 -5.66
N ILE A 164 -0.57 -1.43 -6.77
CA ILE A 164 -0.77 -2.10 -8.06
C ILE A 164 0.56 -2.59 -8.64
N SER A 165 1.59 -1.75 -8.59
CA SER A 165 2.94 -2.10 -9.02
C SER A 165 3.67 -3.04 -8.07
N THR A 166 3.19 -3.15 -6.82
CA THR A 166 3.85 -3.90 -5.75
C THR A 166 5.29 -3.42 -5.53
N ARG A 167 5.54 -2.11 -5.65
CA ARG A 167 6.86 -1.47 -5.51
C ARG A 167 6.80 -0.32 -4.51
N LEU A 168 7.93 -0.02 -3.89
CA LEU A 168 8.19 1.23 -3.17
C LEU A 168 9.46 1.88 -3.72
N PRO A 169 9.56 3.22 -3.74
CA PRO A 169 10.76 3.92 -4.20
C PRO A 169 11.84 3.91 -3.12
N PHE A 170 12.38 2.72 -2.83
CA PHE A 170 13.52 2.54 -1.94
C PHE A 170 14.83 2.69 -2.71
N GLU A 171 14.91 2.04 -3.87
CA GLU A 171 15.97 2.18 -4.87
C GLU A 171 15.34 2.70 -6.17
N VAL A 172 16.02 3.60 -6.88
CA VAL A 172 15.59 4.07 -8.21
C VAL A 172 16.54 3.48 -9.24
N GLU A 173 16.01 2.85 -10.29
CA GLU A 173 16.83 2.29 -11.37
C GLU A 173 17.80 3.34 -11.92
N GLY A 174 19.08 2.98 -11.98
CA GLY A 174 20.12 3.85 -12.54
C GLY A 174 20.64 4.95 -11.62
N LYS A 175 20.19 5.04 -10.36
CA LYS A 175 20.89 5.81 -9.32
C LYS A 175 21.81 4.85 -8.55
N GLU A 176 23.12 4.97 -8.74
CA GLU A 176 24.10 4.34 -7.84
C GLU A 176 23.99 5.02 -6.47
N GLU A 177 24.02 4.23 -5.39
CA GLU A 177 24.15 4.77 -4.04
C GLU A 177 25.45 5.60 -4.01
N GLU A 178 25.34 6.92 -3.78
CA GLU A 178 26.50 7.71 -3.37
C GLU A 178 26.91 7.16 -1.98
N GLU A 179 27.76 6.13 -1.97
CA GLU A 179 28.50 5.72 -0.79
C GLU A 179 29.27 6.95 -0.31
N GLY A 180 28.86 7.48 0.85
CA GLY A 180 29.45 8.66 1.45
C GLY A 180 30.96 8.53 1.53
N GLU A 181 31.67 9.48 0.92
CA GLU A 181 33.07 9.71 1.21
C GLU A 181 33.18 10.07 2.70
N ASP A 182 33.62 9.09 3.52
CA ASP A 182 34.10 9.35 4.87
C ASP A 182 35.33 10.27 4.74
N GLU A 183 35.11 11.56 5.00
CA GLU A 183 36.18 12.52 5.29
C GLU A 183 36.87 12.10 6.59
N THR A 184 37.98 11.37 6.48
CA THR A 184 38.97 11.28 7.55
C THR A 184 39.94 12.47 7.42
N GLU A 185 39.74 13.50 8.25
CA GLU A 185 40.81 14.44 8.64
C GLU A 185 41.76 13.82 9.68
#